data_AF-A0A534XXY5-F1
#
_entry.id   AF-A0A534XXY5-F1
#
_cell.length_a   1.000
_cell.length_b   1.000
_cell.length_c   1.000
_cell.angle_alpha   90.00
_cell.angle_beta   90.00
_cell.angle_gamma   90.00
#
_symmetry.space_group_name_H-M   'P 1'
#
loop_
_entity.id
_entity.type
_entity.pdbx_description
1 polymer ?
#
loop_
_entity_poly.entity_id
_entity_poly.type
_entity_poly.pdbx_seq_one_letter_code
_entity_poly.pdbx_strand_id
1 'polypeptide(L)'
;MGAAPSSSGGTIELPADVQNELQELEARGDRLTHYELLGISADADGGTIRRAYLEKSKRFHPDAWYRKETGRFGPLLSKWFQRLSGAYQILS
;
A
#
# COMPACT_ATOMS: atom_id res chain seq x y z
N MET A 1 38.01 0.28 -23.73
CA MET A 1 37.21 1.52 -23.78
C MET A 1 35.88 1.17 -24.40
N GLY A 2 34.82 1.06 -23.59
CA GLY A 2 33.45 0.79 -24.05
C GLY A 2 32.51 1.55 -23.13
N ALA A 3 31.92 2.62 -23.64
CA ALA A 3 31.07 3.54 -22.89
C ALA A 3 29.59 3.22 -23.12
N ALA A 4 28.83 3.27 -22.02
CA ALA A 4 27.38 3.50 -21.89
C ALA A 4 26.38 2.39 -22.33
N PRO A 5 25.18 2.30 -21.71
CA PRO A 5 24.50 3.38 -20.97
C PRO A 5 24.41 3.19 -19.46
N SER A 6 24.70 4.26 -18.73
CA SER A 6 24.03 4.54 -17.47
C SER A 6 22.56 4.84 -17.78
N SER A 7 21.65 4.02 -17.29
CA SER A 7 20.25 4.40 -17.06
C SER A 7 19.69 3.50 -15.97
N SER A 8 19.32 4.13 -14.87
CA SER A 8 18.79 3.59 -13.63
C SER A 8 17.62 2.61 -13.86
N GLY A 9 17.91 1.31 -13.90
CA GLY A 9 16.91 0.24 -13.86
C GLY A 9 16.66 -0.18 -12.41
N GLY A 10 15.87 0.64 -11.70
CA GLY A 10 15.59 0.46 -10.27
C GLY A 10 15.02 -0.91 -9.95
N THR A 11 15.73 -1.68 -9.12
CA THR A 11 15.19 -2.93 -8.61
C THR A 11 14.28 -2.53 -7.46
N ILE A 12 12.97 -2.50 -7.72
CA ILE A 12 12.01 -2.18 -6.67
C ILE A 12 12.14 -3.28 -5.60
N GLU A 13 12.72 -2.92 -4.45
CA GLU A 13 12.89 -3.78 -3.26
C GLU A 13 11.57 -3.91 -2.49
N LEU A 14 10.46 -4.00 -3.23
CA LEU A 14 9.12 -4.18 -2.71
C LEU A 14 8.62 -5.54 -3.19
N PRO A 15 8.03 -6.38 -2.32
CA PRO A 15 7.44 -7.64 -2.79
C PRO A 15 6.34 -7.38 -3.83
N ALA A 16 6.27 -8.27 -4.84
CA ALA A 16 5.31 -8.16 -5.93
C ALA A 16 3.85 -8.09 -5.44
N ASP A 17 3.54 -8.75 -4.32
CA ASP A 17 2.23 -8.70 -3.65
C ASP A 17 1.82 -7.26 -3.30
N VAL A 18 2.72 -6.52 -2.64
CA VAL A 18 2.48 -5.11 -2.25
C VAL A 18 2.41 -4.21 -3.48
N GLN A 19 3.24 -4.45 -4.49
CA GLN A 19 3.20 -3.69 -5.74
C GLN A 19 1.87 -3.86 -6.46
N ASN A 20 1.40 -5.11 -6.59
CA ASN A 20 0.15 -5.43 -7.27
C ASN A 20 -1.02 -4.79 -6.53
N GLU A 21 -1.06 -4.92 -5.21
CA GLU A 21 -2.14 -4.36 -4.39
C GLU A 21 -2.17 -2.82 -4.45
N LEU A 22 -1.01 -2.14 -4.45
CA LEU A 22 -0.94 -0.69 -4.68
C LEU A 22 -1.42 -0.30 -6.08
N GLN A 23 -1.09 -1.09 -7.10
CA GLN A 23 -1.57 -0.85 -8.46
C GLN A 23 -3.07 -1.07 -8.59
N GLU A 24 -3.63 -2.10 -7.95
CA GLU A 24 -5.07 -2.35 -7.90
C GLU A 24 -5.80 -1.22 -7.17
N LEU A 25 -5.23 -0.76 -6.05
CA LEU A 25 -5.75 0.39 -5.30
C LEU A 25 -5.72 1.66 -6.15
N GLU A 26 -4.63 1.97 -6.85
CA GLU A 26 -4.58 3.10 -7.81
C GLU A 26 -5.57 2.93 -8.96
N ALA A 27 -5.70 1.72 -9.52
CA ALA A 27 -6.61 1.46 -10.63
C ALA A 27 -8.09 1.61 -10.23
N ARG A 28 -8.45 1.18 -9.01
CA ARG A 28 -9.81 1.36 -8.48
C ARG A 28 -10.03 2.75 -7.88
N GLY A 29 -8.97 3.39 -7.39
CA GLY A 29 -8.93 4.79 -6.97
C GLY A 29 -10.08 5.16 -6.04
N ASP A 30 -10.83 6.19 -6.45
CA ASP A 30 -11.95 6.77 -5.71
C ASP A 30 -13.23 5.92 -5.73
N ARG A 31 -13.27 4.79 -6.44
CA ARG A 31 -14.42 3.86 -6.41
C ARG A 31 -14.37 2.89 -5.24
N LEU A 32 -13.22 2.75 -4.57
CA LEU A 32 -13.08 1.86 -3.42
C LEU A 32 -13.88 2.37 -2.23
N THR A 33 -14.70 1.50 -1.67
CA THR A 33 -15.30 1.76 -0.36
C THR A 33 -14.27 1.61 0.76
N HIS A 34 -14.51 2.23 1.91
CA HIS A 34 -13.64 2.11 3.09
C HIS A 34 -13.38 0.63 3.47
N TYR A 35 -14.39 -0.23 3.31
CA TYR A 35 -14.31 -1.68 3.53
C TYR A 35 -13.39 -2.38 2.53
N GLU A 36 -13.55 -2.12 1.23
CA GLU A 36 -12.66 -2.70 0.21
C GLU A 36 -11.22 -2.21 0.37
N LEU A 37 -11.03 -0.96 0.77
CA LEU A 37 -9.72 -0.38 1.03
C LEU A 37 -9.00 -1.11 2.17
N LEU A 38 -9.74 -1.50 3.21
CA LEU A 38 -9.26 -2.35 4.30
C LEU A 38 -9.18 -3.84 3.92
N GLY A 39 -9.75 -4.25 2.80
CA GLY A 39 -9.82 -5.64 2.36
C GLY A 39 -10.75 -6.50 3.23
N ILE A 40 -11.80 -5.89 3.77
CA ILE A 40 -12.78 -6.54 4.64
C ILE A 40 -14.17 -6.55 4.00
N SER A 41 -15.06 -7.40 4.51
CA SER A 41 -16.47 -7.37 4.16
C SER A 41 -17.15 -6.11 4.71
N ALA A 42 -18.18 -5.62 4.01
CA ALA A 42 -19.03 -4.54 4.50
C ALA A 42 -19.79 -4.90 5.80
N ASP A 43 -19.93 -6.20 6.07
CA ASP A 43 -20.58 -6.74 7.28
C ASP A 43 -19.59 -7.00 8.43
N ALA A 44 -18.32 -6.60 8.28
CA ALA A 44 -17.30 -6.86 9.30
C ALA A 44 -17.49 -6.00 10.56
N ASP A 45 -17.54 -6.63 11.73
CA ASP A 45 -17.54 -5.95 13.03
C ASP A 45 -16.25 -5.16 13.28
N GLY A 46 -16.34 -4.08 14.06
CA GLY A 46 -15.19 -3.22 14.41
C GLY A 46 -13.94 -3.97 14.92
N GLY A 47 -14.12 -5.10 15.61
CA GLY A 47 -13.03 -5.99 16.00
C GLY A 47 -12.28 -6.62 14.82
N THR A 48 -13.01 -7.05 13.80
CA THR A 48 -12.49 -7.57 12.53
C THR A 48 -11.81 -6.46 11.73
N ILE A 49 -12.43 -5.27 11.66
CA ILE A 49 -11.86 -4.08 11.00
C ILE A 49 -10.49 -3.76 11.60
N ARG A 50 -10.40 -3.68 12.93
CA ARG A 50 -9.14 -3.35 13.63
C ARG A 50 -8.05 -4.40 13.41
N ARG A 51 -8.40 -5.68 13.42
CA ARG A 51 -7.45 -6.78 13.18
C ARG A 51 -6.91 -6.73 11.75
N ALA A 52 -7.80 -6.65 10.75
CA ALA A 52 -7.42 -6.55 9.35
C ALA A 52 -6.57 -5.30 9.08
N TYR A 53 -6.95 -4.16 9.65
CA TYR A 53 -6.17 -2.92 9.59
C TYR A 53 -4.77 -3.10 10.17
N LEU A 54 -4.62 -3.71 11.35
CA LEU A 54 -3.32 -3.94 11.99
C LEU A 54 -2.41 -4.85 11.16
N GLU A 55 -2.98 -5.91 10.57
CA GLU A 55 -2.25 -6.84 9.71
C GLU A 55 -1.80 -6.17 8.41
N LYS A 56 -2.70 -5.48 7.70
CA LYS A 56 -2.36 -4.72 6.50
C LYS A 56 -1.39 -3.59 6.81
N SER A 57 -1.62 -2.80 7.85
CA SER A 57 -0.78 -1.66 8.20
C SER A 57 0.66 -2.05 8.44
N LYS A 58 0.94 -3.19 9.08
CA LYS A 58 2.30 -3.69 9.27
C LYS A 58 2.96 -4.08 7.94
N ARG A 59 2.18 -4.63 7.01
CA ARG A 59 2.65 -5.08 5.69
C ARG A 59 2.91 -3.90 4.73
N PHE A 60 2.01 -2.92 4.77
CA PHE A 60 2.04 -1.70 3.96
C PHE A 60 2.75 -0.52 4.65
N HIS A 61 3.38 -0.73 5.80
CA HIS A 61 3.97 0.37 6.55
C HIS A 61 5.12 1.01 5.75
N PRO A 62 5.02 2.29 5.36
CA PRO A 62 6.05 2.93 4.55
C PRO A 62 7.40 2.97 5.29
N ASP A 63 7.39 3.00 6.63
CA ASP A 63 8.63 3.02 7.44
C ASP A 63 9.47 1.74 7.29
N ALA A 64 8.83 0.57 7.10
CA ALA A 64 9.53 -0.68 6.87
C ALA A 64 10.28 -0.69 5.52
N TRP A 65 9.81 0.13 4.57
CA TRP A 65 10.31 0.20 3.21
C TRP A 65 10.98 1.55 2.89
N TYR A 66 10.97 2.53 3.81
CA TYR A 66 11.55 3.86 3.61
C TYR A 66 13.08 3.80 3.40
N ARG A 67 13.70 2.75 3.95
CA ARG A 67 15.14 2.48 3.84
C ARG A 67 15.49 1.65 2.60
N LYS A 68 14.50 1.30 1.77
CA LYS A 68 14.60 0.39 0.62
C LYS A 68 14.33 1.12 -0.69
N GLU A 69 14.84 0.58 -1.81
CA GLU A 69 14.56 1.11 -3.13
C GLU A 69 13.11 0.81 -3.53
N THR A 70 12.16 1.62 -3.07
CA THR A 70 10.74 1.50 -3.42
C THR A 70 10.39 2.17 -4.75
N GLY A 71 11.29 3.01 -5.27
CA GLY A 71 11.11 3.74 -6.52
C GLY A 71 9.80 4.54 -6.53
N ARG A 72 8.96 4.29 -7.53
CA ARG A 72 7.66 4.96 -7.69
C ARG A 72 6.62 4.59 -6.62
N PHE A 73 6.83 3.51 -5.86
CA PHE A 73 5.87 3.01 -4.88
C PHE A 73 6.01 3.66 -3.50
N GLY A 74 7.15 4.29 -3.18
CA GLY A 74 7.35 5.01 -1.92
C GLY A 74 6.24 6.04 -1.60
N PRO A 75 5.95 7.00 -2.50
CA PRO A 75 4.86 7.94 -2.28
C PRO A 75 3.47 7.29 -2.33
N LEU A 76 3.29 6.24 -3.14
CA LEU A 76 2.02 5.49 -3.21
C LEU A 76 1.72 4.79 -1.88
N LEU A 77 2.72 4.14 -1.26
CA LEU A 77 2.59 3.51 0.06
C LEU A 77 2.09 4.50 1.10
N SER A 78 2.73 5.67 1.19
CA SER A 78 2.34 6.71 2.15
C SER A 78 0.90 7.20 1.89
N LYS A 79 0.57 7.51 0.64
CA LYS A 79 -0.78 7.96 0.22
C LYS A 79 -1.86 6.94 0.59
N TRP A 80 -1.64 5.66 0.24
CA TRP A 80 -2.61 4.60 0.50
C TRP A 80 -2.69 4.22 1.96
N PHE A 81 -1.56 4.25 2.68
CA PHE A 81 -1.54 4.04 4.13
C PHE A 81 -2.34 5.12 4.87
N GLN A 82 -2.20 6.39 4.48
CA GLN A 82 -3.02 7.48 5.03
C GLN A 82 -4.51 7.28 4.74
N ARG A 83 -4.87 6.87 3.52
CA ARG A 83 -6.26 6.51 3.18
C ARG A 83 -6.78 5.32 4.00
N LEU A 84 -5.97 4.29 4.21
CA LEU A 84 -6.29 3.11 5.02
C LEU A 84 -6.54 3.49 6.48
N SER A 85 -5.66 4.30 7.06
CA SER A 85 -5.81 4.80 8.42
C SER A 85 -7.07 5.66 8.57
N GLY A 86 -7.35 6.55 7.60
CA GLY A 86 -8.57 7.34 7.56
C GLY A 86 -9.84 6.48 7.47
N ALA A 87 -9.84 5.46 6.60
CA ALA A 87 -10.94 4.51 6.49
C ALA A 87 -11.18 3.76 7.81
N TYR A 88 -10.12 3.31 8.46
CA TYR A 88 -10.20 2.66 9.76
C TYR A 88 -10.76 3.60 10.84
N GLN A 89 -10.32 4.86 10.89
CA GLN A 89 -10.81 5.87 11.84
C GLN A 89 -12.31 6.18 11.65
N ILE A 90 -12.82 6.09 10.42
CA ILE A 90 -14.24 6.33 10.11
C ILE A 90 -15.11 5.13 10.49
N LEU A 91 -14.57 3.91 10.35
CA LEU A 91 -15.30 2.66 10.58
C LEU A 91 -15.21 2.11 12.02
N SER A 92 -14.20 2.54 12.79
CA SER A 92 -13.96 2.09 14.18
C SER A 92 -14.70 2.92 15.22
#